data_AF-A0A645ISR3-F1
#
_entry.id   AF-A0A645ISR3-F1
#
_cell.length_a   1.000
_cell.length_b   1.000
_cell.length_c   1.000
_cell.angle_alpha   90.00
_cell.angle_beta   90.00
_cell.angle_gamma   90.00
#
_symmetry.space_group_name_H-M   'P 1'
#
loop_
_entity.id
_entity.type
_entity.pdbx_description
1 polymer ?
#
loop_
_entity_poly.entity_id
_entity_poly.type
_entity_poly.pdbx_seq_one_letter_code
_entity_poly.pdbx_strand_id
1 'polypeptide(L)' 'MKPGDILCTNHRIVDFILMDVEKIPKFKAVLGMSDEKRVVQIAKIEKEQDNIERQ' A
#
# COMPACT_ATOMS: atom_id res chain seq x y z
N MET A 1 -0.62 -7.86 22.32
CA MET A 1 -1.72 -6.88 22.15
C MET A 1 -2.90 -7.32 22.97
N LYS A 2 -3.50 -6.41 23.72
CA LYS A 2 -4.73 -6.58 24.49
C LYS A 2 -5.77 -5.56 23.99
N PRO A 3 -7.08 -5.81 24.19
CA PRO A 3 -8.09 -4.80 23.92
C PRO A 3 -7.77 -3.49 24.62
N GLY A 4 -7.77 -2.38 23.88
CA GLY A 4 -7.39 -1.04 24.36
C GLY A 4 -5.96 -0.62 24.04
N ASP A 5 -5.09 -1.54 23.57
CA ASP A 5 -3.75 -1.18 23.13
C ASP A 5 -3.82 -0.28 21.88
N ILE A 6 -3.09 0.83 21.90
CA ILE A 6 -2.93 1.73 20.75
C ILE A 6 -1.63 1.40 20.03
N LEU A 7 -1.70 1.19 18.72
CA LEU A 7 -0.53 0.98 17.87
C LEU A 7 -0.29 2.20 16.98
N CYS A 8 0.83 2.87 17.20
CA CYS A 8 1.30 3.93 16.32
C CYS A 8 2.05 3.31 15.13
N THR A 9 1.62 3.62 13.90
CA THR A 9 2.18 3.02 12.68
C THR A 9 3.32 3.82 12.05
N ASN A 10 3.77 4.93 12.67
CA ASN A 10 4.72 5.91 12.10
C ASN A 10 4.38 6.38 10.67
N HIS A 11 3.15 6.14 10.23
CA HIS A 11 2.62 6.44 8.91
C HIS A 11 1.61 7.57 9.03
N ARG A 12 1.77 8.67 8.30
CA ARG A 12 0.81 9.78 8.37
C ARG A 12 -0.40 9.45 7.51
N ILE A 13 -1.56 9.98 7.89
CA ILE A 13 -2.81 9.78 7.13
C ILE A 13 -2.69 10.30 5.68
N VAL A 14 -1.85 11.29 5.43
CA VAL A 14 -1.59 11.87 4.10
C VAL A 14 -0.58 11.08 3.26
N ASP A 15 0.09 10.08 3.85
CA ASP A 15 1.13 9.32 3.16
C ASP A 15 0.52 8.16 2.36
N PHE A 16 1.16 7.81 1.24
CA PHE A 16 0.76 6.66 0.44
C PHE A 16 1.00 5.34 1.17
N ILE A 17 0.03 4.43 1.10
CA ILE A 17 0.23 3.04 1.50
C ILE A 17 0.98 2.28 0.40
N LEU A 18 1.86 1.36 0.82
CA LEU A 18 2.52 0.42 -0.08
C LEU A 18 1.59 -0.75 -0.36
N MET A 19 1.44 -1.12 -1.63
CA MET A 19 0.63 -2.27 -2.03
C MET A 19 1.51 -3.31 -2.71
N ASP A 20 1.55 -4.48 -2.10
CA ASP A 20 2.29 -5.63 -2.57
C ASP A 20 1.38 -6.56 -3.37
N VAL A 21 1.89 -7.05 -4.49
CA VAL A 21 1.28 -8.16 -5.24
C VAL A 21 2.26 -9.31 -5.17
N GLU A 22 1.81 -10.47 -4.66
CA GLU A 22 2.67 -11.65 -4.48
C GLU A 22 3.92 -11.38 -3.63
N LYS A 23 3.79 -10.51 -2.61
CA LYS A 23 4.87 -10.03 -1.72
C LYS A 23 5.91 -9.14 -2.39
N ILE A 24 5.64 -8.67 -3.60
CA ILE A 24 6.49 -7.71 -4.32
C ILE A 24 5.79 -6.35 -4.28
N PRO A 25 6.45 -5.28 -3.80
CA PRO A 25 5.89 -3.94 -3.81
C PRO A 25 5.71 -3.45 -5.25
N LYS A 26 4.46 -3.22 -5.66
CA LYS A 26 4.12 -2.80 -7.04
C LYS A 26 3.51 -1.42 -7.11
N PHE A 27 2.84 -0.96 -6.05
CA PHE A 27 2.10 0.30 -6.10
C PHE A 27 2.23 1.11 -4.82
N LYS A 28 2.13 2.43 -4.97
CA LYS A 28 1.74 3.34 -3.92
C LYS A 28 0.31 3.77 -4.14
N ALA A 29 -0.48 3.76 -3.07
CA ALA A 29 -1.90 4.03 -3.16
C ALA A 29 -2.39 4.91 -2.00
N VAL A 30 -3.59 5.45 -2.16
CA VAL A 30 -4.33 6.14 -1.10
C VAL A 30 -5.59 5.35 -0.76
N LEU A 31 -5.96 5.35 0.52
CA LEU A 31 -7.23 4.80 0.98
C LEU A 31 -8.35 5.83 0.75
N GLY A 32 -9.47 5.36 0.25
CA GLY A 32 -10.65 6.17 0.00
C GLY A 32 -11.94 5.43 0.30
N MET A 33 -13.04 6.12 0.04
CA MET A 33 -14.39 5.59 0.09
C MET A 33 -15.06 5.84 -1.27
N SER A 34 -15.71 4.81 -1.80
CA SER A 34 -16.61 4.93 -2.96
C SER A 34 -17.95 4.36 -2.53
N ASP A 35 -18.98 5.20 -2.49
CA ASP A 35 -20.27 4.89 -1.87
C ASP A 35 -20.05 4.39 -0.43
N GLU A 36 -20.44 3.15 -0.14
CA GLU A 36 -20.28 2.49 1.15
C GLU A 36 -19.09 1.51 1.20
N LYS A 37 -18.25 1.50 0.15
CA LYS A 37 -17.12 0.58 0.02
C LYS A 37 -15.80 1.30 0.27
N ARG A 38 -14.92 0.66 1.03
CA ARG A 38 -13.51 1.06 1.12
C ARG A 38 -12.82 0.71 -0.19
N VAL A 39 -12.11 1.68 -0.74
CA VAL A 39 -11.38 1.52 -2.00
C VAL A 39 -9.92 1.95 -1.82
N VAL A 40 -9.07 1.42 -2.70
CA VAL A 40 -7.66 1.78 -2.79
C VAL A 40 -7.45 2.40 -4.17
N GLN A 41 -7.08 3.67 -4.22
CA GLN A 41 -6.77 4.35 -5.48
C GLN A 41 -5.26 4.32 -5.72
N ILE A 42 -4.86 3.77 -6.87
CA ILE A 42 -3.45 3.73 -7.28
C ILE A 42 -2.96 5.15 -7.56
N ALA A 43 -1.96 5.59 -6.80
CA ALA A 43 -1.34 6.90 -6.96
C ALA A 43 -0.05 6.82 -7.78
N LYS A 44 0.69 5.72 -7.64
CA LYS A 44 1.92 5.48 -8.41
C LYS A 44 2.13 3.98 -8.62
N ILE A 45 2.55 3.61 -9.81
CA ILE A 45 3.10 2.28 -10.11
C ILE A 45 4.60 2.35 -9.82
N GLU A 46 5.08 1.53 -8.90
CA GLU A 46 6.51 1.32 -8.74
C GLU A 46 6.96 0.48 -9.93
N LYS A 47 7.83 1.04 -10.79
CA LYS A 47 8.38 0.28 -11.91
C LYS A 47 9.09 -0.93 -11.33
N GLU A 48 8.72 -2.12 -11.79
CA GLU A 48 9.57 -3.29 -11.60
C GLU A 48 10.95 -2.90 -12.10
N GLN A 49 11.98 -2.96 -11.24
CA GLN A 49 13.32 -3.08 -11.76
C GLN A 49 13.27 -4.35 -12.59
N ASP A 50 13.58 -4.22 -13.88
CA ASP A 50 13.61 -5.31 -14.85
C ASP A 50 14.38 -6.50 -14.24
N ASN A 51 13.65 -7.43 -13.60
CA ASN A 51 14.13 -8.78 -13.32
C ASN A 51 14.09 -9.57 -14.64
N ILE A 52 14.66 -8.96 -15.69
CA ILE A 52 15.15 -9.69 -16.85
C ILE A 52 16.38 -10.41 -16.32
N GLU A 53 16.14 -11.53 -15.63
CA GLU A 53 17.14 -12.55 -15.44
C GLU A 53 17.72 -12.84 -16.82
N ARG A 54 18.96 -12.41 -17.03
CA ARG A 54 19.80 -12.87 -18.13
C ARG A 54 20.02 -14.36 -17.89
N GLN A 55 19.15 -15.21 -18.43
CA GLN A 55 19.43 -16.61 -18.70
C GLN A 55 20.09 -16.73 -20.07
#